data_AF-D8SP35-F1
#
_entry.id   AF-D8SP35-F1
#
_cell.length_a   1.000
_cell.length_b   1.000
_cell.length_c   1.000
_cell.angle_alpha   90.00
_cell.angle_beta   90.00
_cell.angle_gamma   90.00
#
_symmetry.space_group_name_H-M   'P 1'
#
loop_
_entity.id
_entity.type
_entity.pdbx_description
1 polymer ?
#
loop_
_entity_poly.entity_id
_entity_poly.type
_entity_poly.pdbx_seq_one_letter_code
_entity_poly.pdbx_strand_id
1 'polypeptide(L)'
;MDEYEIMERNKELQALQVKQEAVRMENTLLSEHLSRIVTRKGSLQLHLEKMEEEETEKEEQEAAEALRRSSRRSFRIFHDGPPVPRATVRFLSPPKIPSLSPPKQRAEALPMSTEEKVEIADEECGHLTDQVEKLRAENDRCLDDLGAVYNEVKRGMRETKKEKNSFYREVILLSEINPGKVIYAEDVLRYLYDKLRRKQNVRDKLQEKNDLLHMEIMEAEHQFSTKKDLKDILHAIDFDQLQIQNVQLHARIRDRTYEIWDLKSAVKRTLKALETTRRKLGGIVDRGTNIKCFLKDRQPLLESLRDNIRTETFQKSKLHESVVAHMQEEDGPPRPTALDYMRCRHNNDELSKEVKTWKNKVEVAELTNIQLHKMLKQALKNREVSVRQEASTVVAVC
;
A
#
# COMPACT_ATOMS: atom_id res chain seq x y z
N MET A 1 -10.68 46.93 28.43
CA MET A 1 -10.96 46.81 26.99
C MET A 1 -12.42 47.11 26.82
N ASP A 2 -12.71 48.24 26.18
CA ASP A 2 -14.08 48.63 25.89
C ASP A 2 -14.65 47.69 24.82
N GLU A 3 -15.97 47.44 24.83
CA GLU A 3 -16.66 46.59 23.84
C GLU A 3 -16.33 46.99 22.38
N TYR A 4 -16.02 48.26 22.18
CA TYR A 4 -15.62 48.81 20.89
C TYR A 4 -14.26 48.26 20.40
N GLU A 5 -13.26 48.16 21.28
CA GLU A 5 -11.94 47.60 20.95
C GLU A 5 -12.05 46.11 20.61
N ILE A 6 -12.95 45.37 21.29
CA ILE A 6 -13.19 43.95 21.02
C ILE A 6 -13.84 43.77 19.64
N MET A 7 -14.80 44.61 19.28
CA MET A 7 -15.41 44.57 17.94
C MET A 7 -14.41 44.90 16.84
N GLU A 8 -13.54 45.88 17.06
CA GLU A 8 -12.53 46.29 16.09
C GLU A 8 -11.48 45.18 15.88
N ARG A 9 -11.01 44.56 16.97
CA ARG A 9 -10.09 43.41 16.90
C ARG A 9 -10.71 42.20 16.21
N ASN A 10 -12.00 41.95 16.40
CA ASN A 10 -12.73 40.89 15.71
C ASN A 10 -12.87 41.15 14.20
N LYS A 11 -13.09 42.40 13.79
CA LYS A 11 -13.07 42.79 12.37
C LYS A 11 -11.68 42.58 11.75
N GLU A 12 -10.62 42.96 12.46
CA GLU A 12 -9.24 42.71 12.01
C GLU A 12 -8.94 41.21 11.88
N LEU A 13 -9.38 40.39 12.84
CA LEU A 13 -9.25 38.93 12.79
C LEU A 13 -9.97 38.33 11.58
N GLN A 14 -11.20 38.78 11.30
CA GLN A 14 -11.94 38.34 10.10
C GLN A 14 -11.23 38.76 8.81
N ALA A 15 -10.72 39.99 8.73
CA ALA A 15 -9.98 40.46 7.57
C ALA A 15 -8.67 39.66 7.35
N LEU A 16 -8.00 39.26 8.43
CA LEU A 16 -6.82 38.40 8.36
C LEU A 16 -7.18 36.97 7.94
N GLN A 17 -8.30 36.41 8.40
CA GLN A 17 -8.79 35.10 7.96
C GLN A 17 -9.08 35.07 6.46
N VAL A 18 -9.76 36.09 5.93
CA VAL A 18 -10.05 36.20 4.49
C VAL A 18 -8.75 36.27 3.67
N LYS A 19 -7.75 37.04 4.14
CA LYS A 19 -6.43 37.09 3.49
C LYS A 19 -5.71 35.74 3.54
N GLN A 20 -5.79 35.02 4.67
CA GLN A 20 -5.20 33.70 4.83
C GLN A 20 -5.85 32.66 3.90
N GLU A 21 -7.16 32.73 3.71
CA GLU A 21 -7.89 31.88 2.76
C GLU A 21 -7.50 32.17 1.31
N ALA A 22 -7.36 33.45 0.94
CA ALA A 22 -6.89 33.84 -0.39
C ALA A 22 -5.49 33.28 -0.71
N VAL A 23 -4.55 33.41 0.23
CA VAL A 23 -3.19 32.85 0.09
C VAL A 23 -3.22 31.32 0.04
N ARG A 24 -4.13 30.66 0.76
CA ARG A 24 -4.31 29.20 0.66
C ARG A 24 -4.78 28.79 -0.73
N MET A 25 -5.75 29.51 -1.30
CA MET A 25 -6.27 29.25 -2.65
C MET A 25 -5.22 29.49 -3.73
N GLU A 26 -4.39 30.52 -3.58
CA GLU A 26 -3.28 30.77 -4.52
C GLU A 26 -2.24 29.65 -4.47
N ASN A 27 -1.88 29.20 -3.27
CA ASN A 27 -0.93 28.10 -3.08
C ASN A 27 -1.45 26.75 -3.61
N THR A 28 -2.76 26.48 -3.52
CA THR A 28 -3.34 25.27 -4.10
C THR A 28 -3.32 25.33 -5.62
N LEU A 29 -3.67 26.47 -6.22
CA LEU A 29 -3.60 26.68 -7.67
C LEU A 29 -2.17 26.55 -8.20
N LEU A 30 -1.19 27.13 -7.50
CA LEU A 30 0.24 27.00 -7.84
C LEU A 30 0.72 25.55 -7.72
N SER A 31 0.31 24.84 -6.66
CA SER A 31 0.67 23.42 -6.47
C SER A 31 0.09 22.52 -7.56
N GLU A 32 -1.16 22.77 -7.98
CA GLU A 32 -1.75 22.09 -9.13
C GLU A 32 -1.02 22.41 -10.43
N HIS A 33 -0.67 23.68 -10.67
CA HIS A 33 0.05 24.09 -11.87
C HIS A 33 1.43 23.44 -11.94
N LEU A 34 2.19 23.45 -10.84
CA LEU A 34 3.47 22.78 -10.73
C LEU A 34 3.33 21.27 -10.93
N SER A 35 2.29 20.64 -10.39
CA SER A 35 2.02 19.22 -10.61
C SER A 35 1.76 18.92 -12.09
N ARG A 36 1.00 19.77 -12.79
CA ARG A 36 0.77 19.64 -14.24
C ARG A 36 2.04 19.87 -15.06
N ILE A 37 2.90 20.81 -14.66
CA ILE A 37 4.19 21.04 -15.33
C ILE A 37 5.12 19.84 -15.11
N VAL A 38 5.20 19.30 -13.89
CA VAL A 38 6.07 18.16 -13.58
C VAL A 38 5.61 16.90 -14.32
N THR A 39 4.30 16.64 -14.41
CA THR A 39 3.80 15.51 -15.20
C THR A 39 3.99 15.72 -16.71
N ARG A 40 3.80 16.93 -17.24
CA ARG A 40 4.11 17.25 -18.63
C ARG A 40 5.60 17.09 -18.93
N LYS A 41 6.48 17.64 -18.09
CA LYS A 41 7.94 17.56 -18.26
C LYS A 41 8.45 16.12 -18.14
N GLY A 42 7.91 15.35 -17.20
CA GLY A 42 8.18 13.91 -17.10
C GLY A 42 7.70 13.13 -18.32
N SER A 43 6.51 13.46 -18.86
CA SER A 43 5.99 12.84 -20.09
C SER A 43 6.79 13.23 -21.33
N LEU A 44 7.29 14.45 -21.41
CA LEU A 44 8.11 14.95 -22.52
C LEU A 44 9.50 14.32 -22.49
N GLN A 45 10.08 14.17 -21.29
CA GLN A 45 11.38 13.52 -21.12
C GLN A 45 11.33 12.02 -21.47
N LEU A 46 10.26 11.33 -21.07
CA LEU A 46 9.99 9.94 -21.49
C LEU A 46 9.72 9.82 -23.00
N HIS A 47 9.23 10.86 -23.65
CA HIS A 47 9.01 10.87 -25.09
C HIS A 47 10.32 11.10 -25.84
N LEU A 48 11.17 12.02 -25.37
CA LEU A 48 12.50 12.28 -25.91
C LEU A 48 13.41 11.06 -25.78
N GLU A 49 13.43 10.41 -24.62
CA GLU A 49 14.23 9.19 -24.39
C GLU A 49 13.79 8.05 -25.32
N LYS A 50 12.48 7.90 -25.57
CA LYS A 50 11.97 6.94 -26.56
C LYS A 50 12.29 7.31 -28.01
N MET A 51 12.34 8.60 -28.32
CA MET A 51 12.73 9.08 -29.65
C MET A 51 14.22 8.81 -29.90
N GLU A 52 15.08 9.03 -28.91
CA GLU A 52 16.52 8.70 -28.95
C GLU A 52 16.74 7.17 -29.08
N GLU A 53 15.98 6.35 -28.34
CA GLU A 53 16.00 4.89 -28.51
C GLU A 53 15.54 4.46 -29.92
N GLU A 54 14.47 5.06 -30.45
CA GLU A 54 14.01 4.76 -31.81
C GLU A 54 14.96 5.24 -32.91
N GLU A 55 15.71 6.34 -32.69
CA GLU A 55 16.73 6.82 -33.63
C GLU A 55 17.97 5.93 -33.61
N THR A 56 18.45 5.54 -32.42
CA THR A 56 19.59 4.60 -32.30
C THR A 56 19.26 3.23 -32.90
N GLU A 57 18.05 2.70 -32.71
CA GLU A 57 17.60 1.47 -33.37
C GLU A 57 17.54 1.61 -34.91
N LYS A 58 17.17 2.78 -35.43
CA LYS A 58 17.18 3.05 -36.89
C LYS A 58 18.60 3.14 -37.43
N GLU A 59 19.51 3.82 -36.73
CA GLU A 59 20.92 3.91 -37.11
C GLU A 59 21.59 2.52 -37.09
N GLU A 60 21.31 1.67 -36.09
CA GLU A 60 21.79 0.30 -36.06
C GLU A 60 21.22 -0.55 -37.21
N GLN A 61 19.94 -0.38 -37.54
CA GLN A 61 19.31 -1.06 -38.67
C GLN A 61 19.87 -0.60 -40.02
N GLU A 62 20.12 0.70 -40.19
CA GLU A 62 20.74 1.25 -41.40
C GLU A 62 22.20 0.83 -41.52
N ALA A 63 22.97 0.81 -40.42
CA ALA A 63 24.33 0.29 -40.40
C ALA A 63 24.37 -1.21 -40.74
N ALA A 64 23.44 -2.01 -40.19
CA ALA A 64 23.30 -3.43 -40.52
C ALA A 64 22.87 -3.66 -41.97
N GLU A 65 22.02 -2.80 -42.53
CA GLU A 65 21.61 -2.87 -43.93
C GLU A 65 22.73 -2.42 -44.87
N ALA A 66 23.52 -1.40 -44.51
CA ALA A 66 24.72 -0.96 -45.21
C ALA A 66 25.80 -2.05 -45.22
N LEU A 67 25.99 -2.76 -44.10
CA LEU A 67 26.90 -3.91 -44.02
C LEU A 67 26.43 -5.07 -44.90
N ARG A 68 25.11 -5.33 -44.97
CA ARG A 68 24.52 -6.32 -45.90
C ARG A 68 24.64 -5.90 -47.36
N ARG A 69 24.55 -4.61 -47.68
CA ARG A 69 24.77 -4.08 -49.04
C ARG A 69 26.24 -4.16 -49.43
N SER A 70 27.16 -3.91 -48.50
CA SER A 70 28.61 -4.10 -48.68
C SER A 70 28.95 -5.58 -48.94
N SER A 71 28.41 -6.50 -48.13
CA SER A 71 28.59 -7.95 -48.26
C SER A 71 27.99 -8.54 -49.55
N ARG A 72 26.94 -7.93 -50.11
CA ARG A 72 26.38 -8.31 -51.43
C ARG A 72 27.11 -7.71 -52.62
N ARG A 73 27.96 -6.69 -52.42
CA ARG A 73 28.76 -6.07 -53.49
C ARG A 73 30.09 -6.79 -53.73
N SER A 74 30.49 -7.72 -52.87
CA SER A 74 31.75 -8.46 -52.97
C SER A 74 31.68 -9.77 -53.76
N PHE A 75 30.53 -10.15 -54.33
CA PHE A 75 30.38 -11.43 -55.03
C PHE A 75 29.56 -11.30 -56.32
N ARG A 76 30.08 -10.53 -57.27
CA ARG A 76 29.77 -10.62 -58.72
C ARG A 76 30.64 -9.66 -59.51
N ILE A 77 31.93 -9.98 -59.62
CA ILE A 77 32.76 -9.58 -60.76
C ILE A 77 33.53 -10.83 -61.13
N PHE A 78 33.11 -11.54 -62.17
CA PHE A 78 33.96 -12.11 -63.22
C PHE A 78 33.13 -12.99 -64.18
N HIS A 79 33.35 -12.71 -65.48
CA HIS A 79 33.09 -13.49 -66.69
C HIS A 79 31.65 -13.69 -67.19
N ASP A 80 31.29 -12.87 -68.20
CA ASP A 80 31.06 -13.27 -69.60
C ASP A 80 29.93 -12.50 -70.28
N GLY A 81 30.30 -11.69 -71.29
CA GLY A 81 29.40 -10.95 -72.16
C GLY A 81 30.19 -10.29 -73.30
N PRO A 82 29.68 -10.27 -74.54
CA PRO A 82 30.45 -10.12 -75.78
C PRO A 82 31.03 -8.71 -75.98
N PRO A 83 32.05 -8.54 -76.85
CA PRO A 83 32.72 -7.27 -77.03
C PRO A 83 31.79 -6.28 -77.73
N VAL A 84 31.33 -5.27 -77.00
CA VAL A 84 30.59 -4.12 -77.55
C VAL A 84 31.63 -3.10 -78.03
N PRO A 85 31.49 -2.51 -79.23
CA PRO A 85 32.55 -1.70 -79.83
C PRO A 85 32.78 -0.43 -79.03
N ARG A 86 34.04 -0.10 -78.77
CA ARG A 86 34.46 1.23 -78.28
C ARG A 86 33.85 2.31 -79.18
N ALA A 87 33.08 3.20 -78.59
CA ALA A 87 32.69 4.45 -79.23
C ALA A 87 33.96 5.27 -79.49
N THR A 88 34.46 5.21 -80.72
CA THR A 88 35.42 6.18 -81.25
C THR A 88 34.78 7.56 -81.21
N VAL A 89 35.24 8.40 -80.29
CA VAL A 89 34.97 9.84 -80.33
C VAL A 89 35.66 10.38 -81.59
N ARG A 90 34.89 10.57 -82.66
CA ARG A 90 35.33 11.29 -83.86
C ARG A 90 35.40 12.77 -83.51
N PHE A 91 36.60 13.31 -83.40
CA PHE A 91 36.83 14.75 -83.52
C PHE A 91 36.38 15.19 -84.92
N LEU A 92 35.27 15.93 -84.99
CA LEU A 92 34.84 16.61 -86.20
C LEU A 92 35.83 17.74 -86.50
N SER A 93 36.44 17.70 -87.69
CA SER A 93 37.25 18.80 -88.21
C SER A 93 36.37 20.04 -88.48
N PRO A 94 36.86 21.27 -88.26
CA PRO A 94 36.10 22.49 -88.58
C PRO A 94 35.94 22.69 -90.10
N PRO A 95 34.85 23.33 -90.56
CA PRO A 95 34.63 23.57 -91.98
C PRO A 95 35.56 24.67 -92.53
N LYS A 96 36.08 24.46 -93.74
CA LYS A 96 36.82 25.47 -94.52
C LYS A 96 35.84 26.47 -95.15
N ILE A 97 36.03 27.76 -94.87
CA ILE A 97 35.37 28.88 -95.58
C ILE A 97 36.43 29.60 -96.43
N PRO A 98 36.12 30.07 -97.66
CA PRO A 98 37.10 30.65 -98.57
C PRO A 98 37.50 32.08 -98.19
N SER A 99 38.77 32.38 -98.46
CA SER A 99 39.42 33.67 -98.31
C SER A 99 38.90 34.74 -99.27
N LEU A 100 38.47 35.89 -98.76
CA LEU A 100 38.46 37.16 -99.49
C LEU A 100 38.66 38.33 -98.52
N SER A 101 39.66 39.17 -98.79
CA SER A 101 39.93 40.47 -98.16
C SER A 101 40.11 41.49 -99.28
N PRO A 102 39.73 42.78 -99.12
CA PRO A 102 40.54 43.73 -98.35
C PRO A 102 39.71 44.90 -97.73
N PRO A 103 40.31 46.03 -97.31
CA PRO A 103 40.98 46.22 -96.03
C PRO A 103 40.26 47.29 -95.17
N LYS A 104 39.91 46.97 -93.93
CA LYS A 104 39.58 47.97 -92.91
C LYS A 104 40.17 47.52 -91.58
N GLN A 105 41.24 48.21 -91.19
CA GLN A 105 41.80 48.34 -89.84
C GLN A 105 41.56 47.11 -88.94
N ARG A 106 42.40 46.08 -89.12
CA ARG A 106 42.65 45.13 -88.03
C ARG A 106 43.28 45.95 -86.91
N ALA A 107 42.52 46.17 -85.83
CA ALA A 107 43.14 46.41 -84.54
C ALA A 107 44.12 45.24 -84.32
N GLU A 108 45.41 45.54 -84.29
CA GLU A 108 46.42 44.59 -83.89
C GLU A 108 46.00 44.06 -82.52
N ALA A 109 45.55 42.81 -82.46
CA ALA A 109 45.37 42.14 -81.19
C ALA A 109 46.76 42.04 -80.59
N LEU A 110 47.04 42.90 -79.61
CA LEU A 110 48.22 42.80 -78.76
C LEU A 110 48.34 41.32 -78.33
N PRO A 111 49.53 40.70 -78.46
CA PRO A 111 49.70 39.34 -77.99
C PRO A 111 49.49 39.36 -76.47
N MET A 112 48.35 38.83 -76.03
CA MET A 112 48.04 38.62 -74.61
C MET A 112 49.26 37.97 -73.94
N SER A 113 49.68 38.58 -72.84
CA SER A 113 50.79 38.08 -72.03
C SER A 113 50.52 36.63 -71.64
N THR A 114 51.58 35.84 -71.46
CA THR A 114 51.44 34.48 -70.96
C THR A 114 50.74 34.46 -69.59
N GLU A 115 50.91 35.52 -68.79
CA GLU A 115 50.24 35.70 -67.50
C GLU A 115 48.73 35.88 -67.66
N GLU A 116 48.29 36.78 -68.56
CA GLU A 116 46.85 37.01 -68.83
C GLU A 116 46.15 35.76 -69.39
N LYS A 117 46.89 34.91 -70.13
CA LYS A 117 46.36 33.62 -70.61
C LYS A 117 46.22 32.59 -69.50
N VAL A 118 47.14 32.60 -68.52
CA VAL A 118 47.06 31.72 -67.34
C VAL A 118 45.90 32.16 -66.44
N GLU A 119 45.74 33.47 -66.24
CA GLU A 119 44.62 34.03 -65.46
C GLU A 119 43.26 33.66 -66.05
N ILE A 120 43.06 33.83 -67.36
CA ILE A 120 41.82 33.40 -68.04
C ILE A 120 41.63 31.88 -67.94
N ALA A 121 42.70 31.09 -68.05
CA ALA A 121 42.60 29.64 -67.93
C ALA A 121 42.22 29.22 -66.51
N ASP A 122 42.75 29.89 -65.48
CA ASP A 122 42.43 29.64 -64.08
C ASP A 122 41.00 30.06 -63.74
N GLU A 123 40.54 31.22 -64.25
CA GLU A 123 39.14 31.67 -64.12
C GLU A 123 38.17 30.70 -64.79
N GLU A 124 38.47 30.25 -66.01
CA GLU A 124 37.63 29.28 -66.73
C GLU A 124 37.65 27.91 -66.03
N CYS A 125 38.80 27.48 -65.49
CA CYS A 125 38.88 26.26 -64.67
C CYS A 125 38.06 26.38 -63.39
N GLY A 126 38.09 27.54 -62.73
CA GLY A 126 37.26 27.86 -61.57
C GLY A 126 35.77 27.81 -61.93
N HIS A 127 35.36 28.48 -63.00
CA HIS A 127 33.98 28.50 -63.48
C HIS A 127 33.48 27.09 -63.86
N LEU A 128 34.30 26.29 -64.54
CA LEU A 128 33.97 24.89 -64.85
C LEU A 128 33.86 24.03 -63.60
N THR A 129 34.72 24.26 -62.59
CA THR A 129 34.66 23.56 -61.31
C THR A 129 33.36 23.88 -60.57
N ASP A 130 33.01 25.16 -60.46
CA ASP A 130 31.75 25.61 -59.87
C ASP A 130 30.53 25.04 -60.60
N GLN A 131 30.59 24.96 -61.94
CA GLN A 131 29.51 24.38 -62.74
C GLN A 131 29.37 22.87 -62.49
N VAL A 132 30.50 22.15 -62.38
CA VAL A 132 30.50 20.72 -62.03
C VAL A 132 29.94 20.52 -60.61
N GLU A 133 30.31 21.36 -59.65
CA GLU A 133 29.79 21.28 -58.28
C GLU A 133 28.29 21.55 -58.21
N LYS A 134 27.78 22.57 -58.91
CA LYS A 134 26.34 22.83 -59.03
C LYS A 134 25.61 21.64 -59.63
N LEU A 135 26.11 21.08 -60.73
CA LEU A 135 25.51 19.90 -61.36
C LEU A 135 25.54 18.67 -60.44
N ARG A 136 26.60 18.50 -59.63
CA ARG A 136 26.65 17.42 -58.63
C ARG A 136 25.59 17.63 -57.55
N ALA A 137 25.50 18.82 -56.98
CA ALA A 137 24.50 19.14 -55.97
C ALA A 137 23.06 18.98 -56.49
N GLU A 138 22.80 19.35 -57.75
CA GLU A 138 21.51 19.11 -58.40
C GLU A 138 21.23 17.62 -58.61
N ASN A 139 22.22 16.85 -59.07
CA ASN A 139 22.07 15.40 -59.21
C ASN A 139 21.82 14.72 -57.86
N ASP A 140 22.51 15.11 -56.80
CA ASP A 140 22.33 14.54 -55.46
C ASP A 140 20.91 14.83 -54.94
N ARG A 141 20.41 16.07 -55.11
CA ARG A 141 19.01 16.42 -54.80
C ARG A 141 18.01 15.58 -55.60
N CYS A 142 18.24 15.43 -56.91
CA CYS A 142 17.38 14.59 -57.74
C CYS A 142 17.42 13.12 -57.31
N LEU A 143 18.57 12.59 -56.89
CA LEU A 143 18.68 11.23 -56.37
C LEU A 143 17.94 11.07 -55.04
N ASP A 144 17.99 12.06 -54.15
CA ASP A 144 17.26 12.07 -52.89
C ASP A 144 15.74 12.10 -53.13
N ASP A 145 15.27 12.95 -54.04
CA ASP A 145 13.85 13.03 -54.42
C ASP A 145 13.36 11.70 -55.02
N LEU A 146 14.12 11.13 -55.96
CA LEU A 146 13.82 9.82 -56.53
C LEU A 146 13.85 8.70 -55.47
N GLY A 147 14.78 8.79 -54.51
CA GLY A 147 14.85 7.89 -53.36
C GLY A 147 13.61 7.98 -52.47
N ALA A 148 13.13 9.18 -52.19
CA ALA A 148 11.92 9.43 -51.42
C ALA A 148 10.68 8.85 -52.13
N VAL A 149 10.51 9.14 -53.42
CA VAL A 149 9.42 8.58 -54.25
C VAL A 149 9.48 7.06 -54.31
N TYR A 150 10.67 6.49 -54.52
CA TYR A 150 10.85 5.04 -54.52
C TYR A 150 10.45 4.41 -53.19
N ASN A 151 10.87 4.99 -52.07
CA ASN A 151 10.53 4.51 -50.73
C ASN A 151 9.03 4.62 -50.44
N GLU A 152 8.39 5.69 -50.89
CA GLU A 152 6.94 5.87 -50.80
C GLU A 152 6.19 4.80 -51.59
N VAL A 153 6.54 4.59 -52.86
CA VAL A 153 5.92 3.55 -53.71
C VAL A 153 6.14 2.16 -53.10
N LYS A 154 7.36 1.88 -52.62
CA LYS A 154 7.69 0.62 -51.95
C LYS A 154 6.88 0.42 -50.67
N ARG A 155 6.64 1.49 -49.89
CA ARG A 155 5.76 1.46 -48.71
C ARG A 155 4.31 1.21 -49.13
N GLY A 156 3.81 1.92 -50.14
CA GLY A 156 2.47 1.74 -50.70
C GLY A 156 2.22 0.29 -51.14
N MET A 157 3.16 -0.31 -51.88
CA MET A 157 3.08 -1.73 -52.27
C MET A 157 2.95 -2.68 -51.08
N ARG A 158 3.72 -2.45 -50.00
CA ARG A 158 3.63 -3.25 -48.77
C ARG A 158 2.27 -3.08 -48.09
N GLU A 159 1.75 -1.85 -48.04
CA GLU A 159 0.44 -1.56 -47.46
C GLU A 159 -0.68 -2.21 -48.26
N THR A 160 -0.69 -2.11 -49.58
CA THR A 160 -1.67 -2.79 -50.44
C THR A 160 -1.62 -4.31 -50.26
N LYS A 161 -0.42 -4.90 -50.13
CA LYS A 161 -0.29 -6.34 -49.86
C LYS A 161 -0.85 -6.72 -48.49
N LYS A 162 -0.58 -5.92 -47.46
CA LYS A 162 -1.17 -6.11 -46.12
C LYS A 162 -2.69 -5.98 -46.17
N GLU A 163 -3.22 -5.00 -46.90
CA GLU A 163 -4.65 -4.78 -47.07
C GLU A 163 -5.34 -5.98 -47.73
N LYS A 164 -4.78 -6.45 -48.84
CA LYS A 164 -5.24 -7.65 -49.53
C LYS A 164 -5.28 -8.86 -48.58
N ASN A 165 -4.23 -9.06 -47.79
CA ASN A 165 -4.16 -10.18 -46.85
C ASN A 165 -5.15 -10.02 -45.67
N SER A 166 -5.37 -8.80 -45.18
CA SER A 166 -6.38 -8.51 -44.14
C SER A 166 -7.77 -8.85 -44.67
N PHE A 167 -8.12 -8.35 -45.87
CA PHE A 167 -9.39 -8.64 -46.52
C PHE A 167 -9.58 -10.14 -46.77
N TYR A 168 -8.54 -10.83 -47.24
CA TYR A 168 -8.63 -12.28 -47.45
C TYR A 168 -8.90 -13.03 -46.14
N ARG A 169 -8.26 -12.66 -45.03
CA ARG A 169 -8.48 -13.31 -43.73
C ARG A 169 -9.82 -12.96 -43.11
N GLU A 170 -10.20 -11.69 -43.12
CA GLU A 170 -11.36 -11.18 -42.40
C GLU A 170 -12.67 -11.33 -43.17
N VAL A 171 -12.62 -11.49 -44.51
CA VAL A 171 -13.82 -11.61 -45.35
C VAL A 171 -13.85 -12.94 -46.09
N ILE A 172 -12.79 -13.26 -46.84
CA ILE A 172 -12.81 -14.44 -47.74
C ILE A 172 -12.71 -15.75 -46.94
N LEU A 173 -11.76 -15.87 -46.02
CA LEU A 173 -11.56 -17.08 -45.22
C LEU A 173 -12.75 -17.36 -44.30
N LEU A 174 -13.39 -16.32 -43.74
CA LEU A 174 -14.62 -16.48 -42.97
C LEU A 174 -15.78 -16.95 -43.86
N SER A 175 -15.85 -16.47 -45.12
CA SER A 175 -16.86 -16.92 -46.07
C SER A 175 -16.73 -18.39 -46.48
N GLU A 176 -15.51 -18.95 -46.47
CA GLU A 176 -15.25 -20.36 -46.78
C GLU A 176 -15.75 -21.33 -45.70
N ILE A 177 -15.89 -20.84 -44.46
CA ILE A 177 -16.42 -21.59 -43.31
C ILE A 177 -17.96 -21.63 -43.32
N ASN A 178 -18.60 -20.67 -44.00
CA ASN A 178 -20.05 -20.60 -44.10
C ASN A 178 -20.59 -21.78 -44.94
N PRO A 179 -21.75 -22.37 -44.57
CA PRO A 179 -22.31 -23.54 -45.25
C PRO A 179 -22.61 -23.33 -46.73
N GLY A 180 -22.77 -22.07 -47.17
CA GLY A 180 -22.96 -21.71 -48.58
C GLY A 180 -21.68 -21.38 -49.36
N LYS A 181 -20.53 -21.19 -48.69
CA LYS A 181 -19.28 -20.67 -49.32
C LYS A 181 -19.49 -19.41 -50.17
N VAL A 182 -20.43 -18.55 -49.75
CA VAL A 182 -20.72 -17.26 -50.39
C VAL A 182 -20.27 -16.15 -49.45
N ILE A 183 -19.71 -15.08 -50.04
CA ILE A 183 -19.40 -13.85 -49.32
C ILE A 183 -20.70 -13.07 -49.12
N TYR A 184 -21.10 -12.85 -47.86
CA TYR A 184 -22.23 -12.00 -47.55
C TYR A 184 -21.85 -10.53 -47.67
N ALA A 185 -22.75 -9.71 -48.24
CA ALA A 185 -22.53 -8.28 -48.37
C ALA A 185 -22.33 -7.59 -47.01
N GLU A 186 -22.98 -8.11 -45.96
CA GLU A 186 -22.87 -7.63 -44.57
C GLU A 186 -21.45 -7.76 -44.02
N ASP A 187 -20.73 -8.85 -44.35
CA ASP A 187 -19.34 -9.06 -43.92
C ASP A 187 -18.39 -8.07 -44.59
N VAL A 188 -18.60 -7.81 -45.88
CA VAL A 188 -17.84 -6.80 -46.64
C VAL A 188 -18.10 -5.42 -46.07
N LEU A 189 -19.37 -5.07 -45.81
CA LEU A 189 -19.74 -3.79 -45.23
C LEU A 189 -19.14 -3.61 -43.84
N ARG A 190 -19.23 -4.62 -42.98
CA ARG A 190 -18.61 -4.60 -41.65
C ARG A 190 -17.10 -4.38 -41.72
N TYR A 191 -16.40 -5.10 -42.60
CA TYR A 191 -14.97 -4.90 -42.83
C TYR A 191 -14.66 -3.45 -43.24
N LEU A 192 -15.41 -2.89 -44.19
CA LEU A 192 -15.20 -1.52 -44.65
C LEU A 192 -15.48 -0.48 -43.55
N TYR A 193 -16.53 -0.66 -42.76
CA TYR A 193 -16.84 0.22 -41.63
C TYR A 193 -15.75 0.18 -40.55
N ASP A 194 -15.33 -1.01 -40.14
CA ASP A 194 -14.25 -1.17 -39.16
C ASP A 194 -12.94 -0.59 -39.68
N LYS A 195 -12.67 -0.76 -40.98
CA LYS A 195 -11.47 -0.21 -41.59
C LYS A 195 -11.48 1.31 -41.64
N LEU A 196 -12.61 1.89 -42.04
CA LEU A 196 -12.80 3.34 -42.08
C LEU A 196 -12.64 3.93 -40.67
N ARG A 197 -13.22 3.29 -39.66
CA ARG A 197 -13.07 3.69 -38.25
C ARG A 197 -11.62 3.64 -37.79
N ARG A 198 -10.88 2.56 -38.08
CA ARG A 198 -9.44 2.47 -37.75
C ARG A 198 -8.63 3.57 -38.44
N LYS A 199 -8.92 3.87 -39.71
CA LYS A 199 -8.26 4.95 -40.46
C LYS A 199 -8.60 6.33 -39.91
N GLN A 200 -9.83 6.57 -39.49
CA GLN A 200 -10.24 7.81 -38.83
C GLN A 200 -9.46 8.00 -37.51
N ASN A 201 -9.41 6.97 -36.66
CA ASN A 201 -8.66 7.04 -35.40
C ASN A 201 -7.16 7.34 -35.61
N VAL A 202 -6.55 6.81 -36.67
CA VAL A 202 -5.14 7.12 -37.00
C VAL A 202 -5.01 8.55 -37.49
N ARG A 203 -5.95 9.04 -38.32
CA ARG A 203 -5.97 10.43 -38.79
C ARG A 203 -6.06 11.39 -37.62
N ASP A 204 -7.01 11.18 -36.71
CA ASP A 204 -7.22 12.07 -35.56
C ASP A 204 -5.97 12.15 -34.68
N LYS A 205 -5.30 11.00 -34.45
CA LYS A 205 -4.00 10.95 -33.74
C LYS A 205 -2.89 11.69 -34.46
N LEU A 206 -2.81 11.56 -35.79
CA LEU A 206 -1.79 12.27 -36.57
C LEU A 206 -2.06 13.77 -36.60
N GLN A 207 -3.33 14.17 -36.64
CA GLN A 207 -3.74 15.57 -36.57
C GLN A 207 -3.38 16.18 -35.21
N GLU A 208 -3.70 15.50 -34.11
CA GLU A 208 -3.29 15.94 -32.76
C GLU A 208 -1.77 16.09 -32.64
N LYS A 209 -0.99 15.12 -33.18
CA LYS A 209 0.47 15.23 -33.22
C LYS A 209 0.95 16.40 -34.07
N ASN A 210 0.32 16.64 -35.21
CA ASN A 210 0.67 17.74 -36.09
C ASN A 210 0.41 19.10 -35.42
N ASP A 211 -0.73 19.25 -34.73
CA ASP A 211 -1.06 20.44 -33.94
C ASP A 211 -0.05 20.65 -32.80
N LEU A 212 0.35 19.59 -32.10
CA LEU A 212 1.40 19.64 -31.08
C LEU A 212 2.73 20.11 -31.65
N LEU A 213 3.18 19.52 -32.76
CA LEU A 213 4.42 19.93 -33.42
C LEU A 213 4.37 21.37 -33.92
N HIS A 214 3.22 21.84 -34.42
CA HIS A 214 3.06 23.24 -34.78
C HIS A 214 3.19 24.18 -33.59
N MET A 215 2.63 23.81 -32.43
CA MET A 215 2.82 24.58 -31.20
C MET A 215 4.28 24.57 -30.74
N GLU A 216 4.96 23.42 -30.80
CA GLU A 216 6.38 23.30 -30.43
C GLU A 216 7.28 24.14 -31.35
N ILE A 217 7.02 24.12 -32.67
CA ILE A 217 7.72 24.99 -33.63
C ILE A 217 7.49 26.45 -33.29
N MET A 218 6.23 26.86 -33.06
CA MET A 218 5.89 28.24 -32.73
C MET A 218 6.56 28.69 -31.41
N GLU A 219 6.60 27.82 -30.40
CA GLU A 219 7.29 28.08 -29.15
C GLU A 219 8.81 28.21 -29.36
N ALA A 220 9.41 27.32 -30.14
CA ALA A 220 10.83 27.37 -30.45
C ALA A 220 11.19 28.65 -31.22
N GLU A 221 10.41 29.02 -32.24
CA GLU A 221 10.57 30.27 -32.99
C GLU A 221 10.46 31.49 -32.07
N HIS A 222 9.48 31.50 -31.15
CA HIS A 222 9.35 32.56 -30.16
C HIS A 222 10.56 32.63 -29.22
N GLN A 223 11.05 31.48 -28.74
CA GLN A 223 12.27 31.40 -27.94
C GLN A 223 13.50 31.90 -28.72
N PHE A 224 13.61 31.61 -30.02
CA PHE A 224 14.70 32.12 -30.85
C PHE A 224 14.61 33.64 -31.05
N SER A 225 13.42 34.18 -31.29
CA SER A 225 13.23 35.64 -31.40
C SER A 225 13.60 36.33 -30.10
N THR A 226 13.06 35.88 -28.98
CA THR A 226 13.36 36.47 -27.66
C THR A 226 14.84 36.36 -27.31
N LYS A 227 15.50 35.22 -27.60
CA LYS A 227 16.94 35.06 -27.41
C LYS A 227 17.77 35.97 -28.32
N LYS A 228 17.34 36.23 -29.55
CA LYS A 228 18.01 37.17 -30.46
C LYS A 228 17.92 38.60 -29.91
N ASP A 229 16.72 39.01 -29.47
CA ASP A 229 16.50 40.31 -28.86
C ASP A 229 17.30 40.45 -27.55
N LEU A 230 17.37 39.37 -26.75
CA LEU A 230 18.19 39.29 -25.54
C LEU A 230 19.70 39.36 -25.85
N LYS A 231 20.18 38.71 -26.91
CA LYS A 231 21.59 38.76 -27.32
C LYS A 231 22.02 40.16 -27.74
N ASP A 232 21.12 40.93 -28.34
CA ASP A 232 21.40 42.30 -28.77
C ASP A 232 21.38 43.29 -27.58
N ILE A 233 20.71 42.95 -26.48
CA ILE A 233 20.63 43.75 -25.25
C ILE A 233 21.72 43.38 -24.23
N LEU A 234 22.16 42.12 -24.18
CA LEU A 234 22.92 41.56 -23.06
C LEU A 234 24.42 41.39 -23.40
N HIS A 235 25.29 41.99 -22.60
CA HIS A 235 26.74 41.88 -22.77
C HIS A 235 27.27 40.55 -22.18
N ALA A 236 28.41 40.05 -22.68
CA ALA A 236 29.03 38.81 -22.16
C ALA A 236 29.23 38.81 -20.64
N ILE A 237 29.48 39.99 -20.05
CA ILE A 237 29.65 40.18 -18.61
C ILE A 237 28.35 39.88 -17.84
N ASP A 238 27.18 40.20 -18.40
CA ASP A 238 25.89 39.94 -17.76
C ASP A 238 25.58 38.44 -17.74
N PHE A 239 26.01 37.68 -18.76
CA PHE A 239 25.89 36.22 -18.78
C PHE A 239 26.73 35.56 -17.68
N ASP A 240 27.99 35.98 -17.54
CA ASP A 240 28.86 35.49 -16.48
C ASP A 240 28.29 35.86 -15.09
N GLN A 241 27.75 37.08 -14.94
CA GLN A 241 27.11 37.51 -13.70
C GLN A 241 25.86 36.68 -13.38
N LEU A 242 24.99 36.43 -14.37
CA LEU A 242 23.81 35.57 -14.21
C LEU A 242 24.21 34.15 -13.85
N GLN A 243 25.26 33.61 -14.47
CA GLN A 243 25.77 32.28 -14.16
C GLN A 243 26.30 32.20 -12.72
N ILE A 244 27.06 33.21 -12.27
CA ILE A 244 27.54 33.29 -10.88
C ILE A 244 26.35 33.36 -9.91
N GLN A 245 25.37 34.22 -10.17
CA GLN A 245 24.18 34.36 -9.33
C GLN A 245 23.38 33.06 -9.28
N ASN A 246 23.21 32.39 -10.41
CA ASN A 246 22.48 31.13 -10.51
C ASN A 246 23.16 30.02 -9.69
N VAL A 247 24.49 29.89 -9.80
CA VAL A 247 25.29 28.95 -8.98
C VAL A 247 25.15 29.26 -7.48
N GLN A 248 25.23 30.53 -7.11
CA GLN A 248 25.06 30.97 -5.71
C GLN A 248 23.65 30.68 -5.17
N LEU A 249 22.60 30.94 -5.97
CA LEU A 249 21.22 30.63 -5.60
C LEU A 249 21.00 29.12 -5.48
N HIS A 250 21.56 28.30 -6.37
CA HIS A 250 21.48 26.84 -6.24
C HIS A 250 22.22 26.30 -5.01
N ALA A 251 23.37 26.87 -4.65
CA ALA A 251 24.04 26.53 -3.40
C ALA A 251 23.14 26.86 -2.19
N ARG A 252 22.57 28.07 -2.14
CA ARG A 252 21.67 28.50 -1.07
C ARG A 252 20.40 27.64 -0.97
N ILE A 253 19.82 27.25 -2.10
CA ILE A 253 18.67 26.34 -2.14
C ILE A 253 19.04 24.98 -1.56
N ARG A 254 20.22 24.43 -1.90
CA ARG A 254 20.69 23.17 -1.33
C ARG A 254 20.86 23.26 0.18
N ASP A 255 21.50 24.31 0.69
CA ASP A 255 21.69 24.53 2.13
C ASP A 255 20.35 24.60 2.87
N ARG A 256 19.39 25.37 2.35
CA ARG A 256 18.03 25.44 2.92
C ARG A 256 17.29 24.11 2.83
N THR A 257 17.51 23.33 1.77
CA THR A 257 16.90 22.01 1.63
C THR A 257 17.44 21.04 2.69
N TYR A 258 18.74 21.07 2.97
CA TYR A 258 19.34 20.31 4.07
C TYR A 258 18.79 20.73 5.43
N GLU A 259 18.69 22.04 5.69
CA GLU A 259 18.09 22.56 6.92
C GLU A 259 16.63 22.12 7.11
N ILE A 260 15.83 22.16 6.04
CA ILE A 260 14.45 21.66 6.04
C ILE A 260 14.43 20.15 6.34
N TRP A 261 15.36 19.37 5.79
CA TRP A 261 15.44 17.94 6.04
C TRP A 261 15.79 17.63 7.50
N ASP A 262 16.72 18.38 8.09
CA ASP A 262 17.08 18.27 9.51
C ASP A 262 15.91 18.64 10.43
N LEU A 263 15.22 19.74 10.12
CA LEU A 263 14.02 20.17 10.85
C LEU A 263 12.90 19.14 10.74
N LYS A 264 12.63 18.59 9.54
CA LYS A 264 11.65 17.50 9.35
C LYS A 264 12.01 16.26 10.17
N SER A 265 13.29 15.91 10.22
CA SER A 265 13.79 14.78 11.02
C SER A 265 13.64 15.04 12.53
N ALA A 266 13.87 16.28 12.99
CA ALA A 266 13.62 16.68 14.37
C ALA A 266 12.12 16.60 14.72
N VAL A 267 11.24 17.17 13.89
CA VAL A 267 9.78 17.12 14.06
C VAL A 267 9.27 15.67 14.09
N LYS A 268 9.78 14.80 13.22
CA LYS A 268 9.40 13.38 13.24
C LYS A 268 9.78 12.70 14.55
N ARG A 269 10.95 13.00 15.11
CA ARG A 269 11.40 12.47 16.41
C ARG A 269 10.54 12.98 17.55
N THR A 270 10.24 14.28 17.60
CA THR A 270 9.39 14.87 18.65
C THR A 270 7.96 14.37 18.56
N LEU A 271 7.40 14.23 17.36
CA LEU A 271 6.08 13.64 17.15
C LEU A 271 6.01 12.19 17.64
N LYS A 272 7.04 11.38 17.34
CA LYS A 272 7.11 10.00 17.85
C LYS A 272 7.15 9.97 19.37
N ALA A 273 7.94 10.85 20.00
CA ALA A 273 7.99 10.97 21.45
C ALA A 273 6.62 11.38 22.03
N LEU A 274 5.95 12.36 21.43
CA LEU A 274 4.62 12.81 21.83
C LEU A 274 3.57 11.70 21.72
N GLU A 275 3.56 10.94 20.62
CA GLU A 275 2.60 9.85 20.45
C GLU A 275 2.83 8.75 21.50
N THR A 276 4.09 8.48 21.88
CA THR A 276 4.39 7.52 22.93
C THR A 276 3.93 7.98 24.31
N THR A 277 4.10 9.27 24.65
CA THR A 277 3.61 9.81 25.93
C THR A 277 2.10 9.87 25.95
N ARG A 278 1.45 10.25 24.84
CA ARG A 278 -0.01 10.22 24.67
C ARG A 278 -0.59 8.83 24.91
N ARG A 279 0.00 7.78 24.31
CA ARG A 279 -0.42 6.39 24.52
C ARG A 279 -0.23 5.93 25.97
N LYS A 280 0.90 6.26 26.60
CA LYS A 280 1.13 5.95 28.01
C LYS A 280 0.10 6.63 28.92
N LEU A 281 -0.19 7.90 28.65
CA LEU A 281 -1.19 8.66 29.39
C LEU A 281 -2.58 8.05 29.22
N GLY A 282 -2.99 7.74 27.99
CA GLY A 282 -4.25 7.05 27.70
C GLY A 282 -4.39 5.76 28.50
N GLY A 283 -3.37 4.89 28.49
CA GLY A 283 -3.39 3.65 29.27
C GLY A 283 -3.40 3.85 30.79
N ILE A 284 -2.91 4.98 31.32
CA ILE A 284 -3.04 5.32 32.75
C ILE A 284 -4.46 5.82 33.04
N VAL A 285 -5.02 6.66 32.17
CA VAL A 285 -6.39 7.17 32.29
C VAL A 285 -7.39 6.02 32.26
N ASP A 286 -7.26 5.09 31.31
CA ASP A 286 -8.13 3.91 31.17
C ASP A 286 -8.04 2.98 32.40
N ARG A 287 -6.84 2.80 32.96
CA ARG A 287 -6.70 2.06 34.23
C ARG A 287 -7.38 2.79 35.38
N GLY A 288 -7.23 4.11 35.44
CA GLY A 288 -7.88 4.95 36.45
C GLY A 288 -9.41 4.90 36.36
N THR A 289 -9.98 4.94 35.15
CA THR A 289 -11.43 4.79 34.93
C THR A 289 -11.90 3.39 35.30
N ASN A 290 -11.18 2.34 34.91
CA ASN A 290 -11.49 0.96 35.30
C ASN A 290 -11.51 0.78 36.81
N ILE A 291 -10.48 1.26 37.53
CA ILE A 291 -10.42 1.19 39.00
C ILE A 291 -11.60 1.95 39.60
N LYS A 292 -11.95 3.13 39.10
CA LYS A 292 -13.12 3.88 39.57
C LYS A 292 -14.42 3.10 39.36
N CYS A 293 -14.61 2.42 38.22
CA CYS A 293 -15.76 1.55 37.99
C CYS A 293 -15.76 0.37 38.97
N PHE A 294 -14.64 -0.35 39.13
CA PHE A 294 -14.53 -1.44 40.10
C PHE A 294 -14.85 -1.02 41.54
N LEU A 295 -14.42 0.18 41.95
CA LEU A 295 -14.74 0.72 43.27
C LEU A 295 -16.24 0.99 43.41
N LYS A 296 -16.86 1.60 42.39
CA LYS A 296 -18.31 1.82 42.36
C LYS A 296 -19.08 0.50 42.42
N ASP A 297 -18.67 -0.51 41.67
CA ASP A 297 -19.32 -1.82 41.62
C ASP A 297 -19.21 -2.59 42.94
N ARG A 298 -18.10 -2.44 43.67
CA ARG A 298 -17.91 -3.09 44.98
C ARG A 298 -18.60 -2.38 46.14
N GLN A 299 -18.93 -1.11 45.99
CA GLN A 299 -19.57 -0.32 47.03
C GLN A 299 -20.89 -0.92 47.58
N PRO A 300 -21.86 -1.36 46.75
CA PRO A 300 -23.10 -1.97 47.26
C PRO A 300 -22.86 -3.29 47.99
N LEU A 301 -21.86 -4.09 47.58
CA LEU A 301 -21.50 -5.32 48.27
C LEU A 301 -20.94 -5.03 49.68
N LEU A 302 -20.11 -4.00 49.82
CA LEU A 302 -19.60 -3.58 51.11
C LEU A 302 -20.70 -3.02 52.02
N GLU A 303 -21.67 -2.29 51.46
CA GLU A 303 -22.84 -1.82 52.20
C GLU A 303 -23.71 -2.98 52.68
N SER A 304 -24.02 -3.95 51.82
CA SER A 304 -24.76 -5.16 52.20
C SER A 304 -24.03 -5.98 53.28
N LEU A 305 -22.71 -6.14 53.17
CA LEU A 305 -21.92 -6.83 54.19
C LEU A 305 -21.92 -6.07 55.53
N ARG A 306 -21.84 -4.74 55.51
CA ARG A 306 -21.95 -3.93 56.73
C ARG A 306 -23.31 -4.09 57.40
N ASP A 307 -24.37 -4.14 56.62
CA ASP A 307 -25.73 -4.35 57.16
C ASP A 307 -25.89 -5.77 57.72
N ASN A 308 -25.37 -6.79 57.05
CA ASN A 308 -25.35 -8.16 57.58
C ASN A 308 -24.54 -8.26 58.88
N ILE A 309 -23.39 -7.60 58.98
CA ILE A 309 -22.62 -7.56 60.23
C ILE A 309 -23.42 -6.89 61.34
N ARG A 310 -24.14 -5.80 61.05
CA ARG A 310 -25.01 -5.11 62.02
C ARG A 310 -26.16 -5.99 62.50
N THR A 311 -26.83 -6.71 61.60
CA THR A 311 -27.93 -7.60 61.98
C THR A 311 -27.44 -8.79 62.80
N GLU A 312 -26.35 -9.43 62.38
CA GLU A 312 -25.73 -10.55 63.11
C GLU A 312 -25.20 -10.12 64.49
N THR A 313 -24.57 -8.96 64.59
CA THR A 313 -24.10 -8.44 65.89
C THR A 313 -25.26 -8.10 66.82
N PHE A 314 -26.34 -7.51 66.30
CA PHE A 314 -27.56 -7.27 67.06
C PHE A 314 -28.21 -8.58 67.53
N GLN A 315 -28.35 -9.58 66.64
CA GLN A 315 -28.88 -10.89 66.99
C GLN A 315 -28.02 -11.59 68.05
N LYS A 316 -26.69 -11.56 67.90
CA LYS A 316 -25.75 -12.07 68.89
C LYS A 316 -25.93 -11.39 70.24
N SER A 317 -26.08 -10.06 70.27
CA SER A 317 -26.32 -9.31 71.52
C SER A 317 -27.64 -9.71 72.16
N LYS A 318 -28.73 -9.78 71.38
CA LYS A 318 -30.06 -10.19 71.87
C LYS A 318 -30.05 -11.62 72.39
N LEU A 319 -29.38 -12.54 71.70
CA LEU A 319 -29.19 -13.91 72.17
C LEU A 319 -28.36 -13.95 73.44
N HIS A 320 -27.28 -13.16 73.53
CA HIS A 320 -26.46 -13.07 74.73
C HIS A 320 -27.27 -12.54 75.92
N GLU A 321 -28.05 -11.47 75.73
CA GLU A 321 -28.97 -10.95 76.75
C GLU A 321 -30.02 -11.98 77.15
N SER A 322 -30.62 -12.70 76.19
CA SER A 322 -31.57 -13.77 76.49
C SER A 322 -30.93 -14.93 77.26
N VAL A 323 -29.69 -15.30 76.94
CA VAL A 323 -28.93 -16.31 77.69
C VAL A 323 -28.60 -15.81 79.10
N VAL A 324 -28.14 -14.57 79.24
CA VAL A 324 -27.85 -13.96 80.55
C VAL A 324 -29.13 -13.84 81.38
N ALA A 325 -30.24 -13.41 80.79
CA ALA A 325 -31.54 -13.35 81.45
C ALA A 325 -32.01 -14.74 81.87
N HIS A 326 -31.89 -15.77 81.02
CA HIS A 326 -32.16 -17.16 81.43
C HIS A 326 -31.21 -17.65 82.54
N MET A 327 -29.95 -17.20 82.55
CA MET A 327 -29.02 -17.51 83.64
C MET A 327 -29.39 -16.79 84.95
N GLN A 328 -30.03 -15.61 84.88
CA GLN A 328 -30.48 -14.82 86.04
C GLN A 328 -31.88 -15.23 86.54
N GLU A 329 -32.82 -15.57 85.65
CA GLU A 329 -34.11 -16.17 86.00
C GLU A 329 -33.93 -17.55 86.64
N GLU A 330 -32.83 -18.24 86.31
CA GLU A 330 -32.37 -19.43 87.03
C GLU A 330 -31.47 -19.11 88.24
N ASP A 331 -31.84 -18.13 89.06
CA ASP A 331 -31.52 -18.09 90.51
C ASP A 331 -32.26 -19.22 91.28
N GLY A 332 -32.34 -20.41 90.67
CA GLY A 332 -32.58 -21.67 91.36
C GLY A 332 -31.29 -22.18 92.02
N PRO A 333 -31.33 -23.26 92.82
CA PRO A 333 -30.15 -23.78 93.52
C PRO A 333 -28.96 -24.00 92.56
N PRO A 334 -27.71 -23.88 93.04
CA PRO A 334 -26.51 -23.80 92.21
C PRO A 334 -26.51 -24.89 91.13
N ARG A 335 -26.41 -24.48 89.87
CA ARG A 335 -26.37 -25.41 88.73
C ARG A 335 -25.27 -26.45 88.98
N PRO A 336 -25.59 -27.76 88.92
CA PRO A 336 -24.60 -28.80 89.19
C PRO A 336 -23.40 -28.63 88.26
N THR A 337 -22.22 -28.49 88.84
CA THR A 337 -20.96 -28.46 88.09
C THR A 337 -20.80 -29.80 87.37
N ALA A 338 -20.02 -29.88 86.30
CA ALA A 338 -19.67 -31.16 85.68
C ALA A 338 -19.16 -32.19 86.72
N LEU A 339 -18.48 -31.73 87.78
CA LEU A 339 -18.08 -32.54 88.93
C LEU A 339 -19.25 -33.06 89.76
N ASP A 340 -20.30 -32.26 89.97
CA ASP A 340 -21.50 -32.65 90.72
C ASP A 340 -22.31 -33.69 89.95
N TYR A 341 -22.43 -33.54 88.62
CA TYR A 341 -23.03 -34.54 87.75
C TYR A 341 -22.27 -35.87 87.78
N MET A 342 -20.93 -35.82 87.75
CA MET A 342 -20.10 -37.01 87.89
C MET A 342 -20.24 -37.66 89.27
N ARG A 343 -20.32 -36.86 90.34
CA ARG A 343 -20.50 -37.35 91.71
C ARG A 343 -21.87 -37.99 91.90
N CYS A 344 -22.93 -37.37 91.39
CA CYS A 344 -24.28 -37.93 91.39
C CYS A 344 -24.36 -39.23 90.57
N ARG A 345 -23.71 -39.28 89.40
CA ARG A 345 -23.64 -40.50 88.59
C ARG A 345 -22.91 -41.63 89.34
N HIS A 346 -21.78 -41.32 89.96
CA HIS A 346 -21.02 -42.28 90.76
C HIS A 346 -21.84 -42.80 91.96
N ASN A 347 -22.51 -41.91 92.70
CA ASN A 347 -23.38 -42.30 93.80
C ASN A 347 -24.56 -43.17 93.33
N ASN A 348 -25.12 -42.89 92.15
CA ASN A 348 -26.19 -43.71 91.57
C ASN A 348 -25.67 -45.11 91.19
N ASP A 349 -24.45 -45.21 90.65
CA ASP A 349 -23.81 -46.50 90.37
C ASP A 349 -23.54 -47.30 91.65
N GLU A 350 -23.06 -46.65 92.72
CA GLU A 350 -22.85 -47.25 94.05
C GLU A 350 -24.18 -47.75 94.64
N LEU A 351 -25.22 -46.90 94.66
CA LEU A 351 -26.55 -47.26 95.13
C LEU A 351 -27.16 -48.40 94.31
N SER A 352 -26.94 -48.42 92.99
CA SER A 352 -27.40 -49.51 92.12
C SER A 352 -26.73 -50.84 92.46
N LYS A 353 -25.42 -50.83 92.79
CA LYS A 353 -24.71 -52.02 93.31
C LYS A 353 -25.25 -52.44 94.67
N GLU A 354 -25.52 -51.50 95.58
CA GLU A 354 -26.10 -51.80 96.89
C GLU A 354 -27.49 -52.41 96.76
N VAL A 355 -28.36 -51.83 95.93
CA VAL A 355 -29.70 -52.36 95.65
C VAL A 355 -29.61 -53.78 95.08
N LYS A 356 -28.69 -54.05 94.15
CA LYS A 356 -28.47 -55.43 93.66
C LYS A 356 -28.02 -56.37 94.76
N THR A 357 -27.12 -55.92 95.64
CA THR A 357 -26.63 -56.72 96.76
C THR A 357 -27.76 -57.04 97.75
N TRP A 358 -28.61 -56.07 98.07
CA TRP A 358 -29.77 -56.25 98.93
C TRP A 358 -30.83 -57.14 98.29
N LYS A 359 -31.10 -57.00 96.98
CA LYS A 359 -31.98 -57.91 96.25
C LYS A 359 -31.48 -59.35 96.33
N ASN A 360 -30.19 -59.59 96.11
CA ASN A 360 -29.61 -60.93 96.24
C ASN A 360 -29.72 -61.46 97.68
N LYS A 361 -29.52 -60.61 98.70
CA LYS A 361 -29.71 -61.01 100.11
C LYS A 361 -31.16 -61.38 100.42
N VAL A 362 -32.13 -60.62 99.90
CA VAL A 362 -33.57 -60.92 100.04
C VAL A 362 -33.90 -62.22 99.32
N GLU A 363 -33.40 -62.44 98.11
CA GLU A 363 -33.61 -63.68 97.36
C GLU A 363 -33.03 -64.90 98.12
N VAL A 364 -31.83 -64.78 98.70
CA VAL A 364 -31.26 -65.84 99.56
C VAL A 364 -32.10 -66.04 100.81
N ALA A 365 -32.58 -64.97 101.45
CA ALA A 365 -33.46 -65.07 102.62
C ALA A 365 -34.81 -65.71 102.26
N GLU A 366 -35.38 -65.41 101.10
CA GLU A 366 -36.61 -66.02 100.59
C GLU A 366 -36.40 -67.50 100.26
N LEU A 367 -35.32 -67.86 99.55
CA LEU A 367 -34.99 -69.26 99.25
C LEU A 367 -34.75 -70.08 100.53
N THR A 368 -33.99 -69.53 101.49
CA THR A 368 -33.78 -70.18 102.79
C THR A 368 -35.08 -70.29 103.59
N ASN A 369 -35.95 -69.27 103.59
CA ASN A 369 -37.25 -69.33 104.24
C ASN A 369 -38.17 -70.37 103.57
N ILE A 370 -38.23 -70.43 102.23
CA ILE A 370 -38.94 -71.48 101.49
C ILE A 370 -38.41 -72.86 101.87
N GLN A 371 -37.09 -73.03 101.97
CA GLN A 371 -36.46 -74.28 102.35
C GLN A 371 -36.76 -74.66 103.80
N LEU A 372 -36.72 -73.71 104.75
CA LEU A 372 -37.11 -73.91 106.14
C LEU A 372 -38.61 -74.24 106.26
N HIS A 373 -39.49 -73.58 105.52
CA HIS A 373 -40.91 -73.91 105.47
C HIS A 373 -41.17 -75.30 104.88
N LYS A 374 -40.40 -75.72 103.86
CA LYS A 374 -40.45 -77.10 103.35
C LYS A 374 -39.99 -78.10 104.41
N MET A 375 -38.87 -77.84 105.09
CA MET A 375 -38.39 -78.69 106.19
C MET A 375 -39.40 -78.75 107.34
N LEU A 376 -40.03 -77.63 107.70
CA LEU A 376 -41.07 -77.55 108.73
C LEU A 376 -42.33 -78.32 108.32
N LYS A 377 -42.80 -78.17 107.08
CA LYS A 377 -43.91 -78.98 106.54
C LYS A 377 -43.57 -80.47 106.56
N GLN A 378 -42.34 -80.84 106.24
CA GLN A 378 -41.88 -82.23 106.27
C GLN A 378 -41.79 -82.75 107.71
N ALA A 379 -41.30 -81.95 108.66
CA ALA A 379 -41.27 -82.27 110.09
C ALA A 379 -42.68 -82.39 110.69
N LEU A 380 -43.62 -81.52 110.30
CA LEU A 380 -45.03 -81.61 110.69
C LEU A 380 -45.69 -82.86 110.10
N LYS A 381 -45.41 -83.22 108.84
CA LYS A 381 -45.90 -84.46 108.23
C LYS A 381 -45.29 -85.69 108.91
N ASN A 382 -44.01 -85.66 109.25
CA ASN A 382 -43.37 -86.73 110.03
C ASN A 382 -43.95 -86.83 111.45
N ARG A 383 -44.29 -85.71 112.08
CA ARG A 383 -45.00 -85.67 113.37
C ARG A 383 -46.42 -86.21 113.25
N GLU A 384 -47.17 -85.89 112.20
CA GLU A 384 -48.49 -86.47 111.96
C GLU A 384 -48.43 -87.99 111.71
N VAL A 385 -47.38 -88.47 111.02
CA VAL A 385 -47.13 -89.91 110.88
C VAL A 385 -46.75 -90.54 112.21
N SER A 386 -45.89 -89.90 113.02
CA SER A 386 -45.51 -90.37 114.36
C SER A 386 -46.71 -90.37 115.32
N VAL A 387 -47.55 -89.33 115.31
CA VAL A 387 -48.76 -89.25 116.14
C VAL A 387 -49.82 -90.24 115.67
N ARG A 388 -49.93 -90.53 114.36
CA ARG A 388 -50.78 -91.63 113.86
C ARG A 388 -50.23 -93.01 114.22
N GLN A 389 -48.91 -93.19 114.25
CA GLN A 389 -48.28 -94.43 114.72
C GLN A 389 -48.44 -94.60 116.24
N GLU A 390 -48.27 -93.53 117.03
CA GLU A 390 -48.46 -93.52 118.48
C GLU A 390 -49.93 -93.72 118.86
N ALA A 391 -50.87 -93.07 118.16
CA ALA A 391 -52.31 -93.29 118.35
C ALA A 391 -52.75 -94.71 117.95
N SER A 392 -52.09 -95.33 116.96
CA SER A 392 -52.35 -96.73 116.60
C SER A 392 -51.77 -97.73 117.62
N THR A 393 -50.74 -97.36 118.39
CA THR A 393 -50.22 -98.19 119.49
C THR A 393 -51.00 -98.04 120.79
N VAL A 394 -51.62 -96.89 121.06
CA VAL A 394 -52.43 -96.69 122.28
C VAL A 394 -53.83 -97.33 122.17
N VAL A 395 -54.37 -97.51 120.96
CA VAL A 395 -55.63 -98.25 120.71
C VAL A 395 -55.45 -99.79 120.83
N ALA A 396 -54.23 -100.30 121.06
CA ALA A 396 -53.97 -101.73 121.22
C ALA A 396 -53.74 -102.20 122.68
N VAL A 397 -53.90 -101.34 123.70
CA VAL A 397 -53.69 -101.70 125.12
C VAL A 397 -54.90 -101.37 126.03
N CYS A 398 -56.08 -101.11 125.45
CA CYS A 398 -57.38 -101.21 126.13
C CYS A 398 -58.28 -102.07 125.25
#